data_AF-A0A941S593-F1
#
_entry.id   AF-A0A941S593-F1
#
_cell.length_a   1.000
_cell.length_b   1.000
_cell.length_c   1.000
_cell.angle_alpha   90.00
_cell.angle_beta   90.00
_cell.angle_gamma   90.00
#
_symmetry.space_group_name_H-M   'P 1'
#
loop_
_entity.id
_entity.type
_entity.pdbx_description
1 polymer ?
#
loop_
_entity_poly.entity_id
_entity_poly.type
_entity_poly.pdbx_seq_one_letter_code
_entity_poly.pdbx_strand_id
1 'polypeptide(L)' 'WGDNGAFKAYMVIYPESRSGLVMFANSENGLDIVDEIAKTALGSGQPAIRWVLANPS' A
#
# COMPACT_ATOMS: atom_id res chain seq x y z
N TRP A 1 3.57 6.22 0.84
CA TRP A 1 2.44 6.17 -0.12
C TRP A 1 2.50 7.44 -0.95
N GLY A 2 1.86 7.45 -2.10
CA GLY A 2 1.65 8.65 -2.92
C GLY A 2 0.16 8.87 -3.10
N ASP A 3 -0.26 10.11 -2.95
CA ASP A 3 -1.62 10.57 -3.19
C ASP A 3 -1.59 11.78 -4.13
N ASN A 4 -2.26 11.66 -5.27
CA ASN A 4 -2.47 12.73 -6.24
C ASN A 4 -3.93 12.71 -6.71
N GLY A 5 -4.87 12.77 -5.76
CA GLY A 5 -6.31 12.75 -6.02
C GLY A 5 -6.76 11.38 -6.54
N ALA A 6 -7.17 11.32 -7.81
CA ALA A 6 -7.58 10.06 -8.43
C ALA A 6 -6.43 9.06 -8.62
N PHE A 7 -5.16 9.45 -8.44
CA PHE A 7 -4.02 8.53 -8.58
C PHE A 7 -3.38 8.24 -7.23
N LYS A 8 -3.13 6.95 -6.97
CA LYS A 8 -2.52 6.44 -5.74
C LYS A 8 -1.33 5.55 -6.04
N ALA A 9 -0.33 5.59 -5.17
CA ALA A 9 0.85 4.75 -5.24
C ALA A 9 1.22 4.18 -3.87
N TYR A 10 1.64 2.92 -3.83
CA TYR A 10 2.19 2.28 -2.64
C TYR A 10 3.43 1.45 -3.00
N MET A 11 4.44 1.51 -2.13
CA MET A 11 5.67 0.74 -2.30
C MET A 11 6.20 0.31 -0.93
N VAL A 12 6.64 -0.94 -0.85
CA VAL A 12 7.35 -1.50 0.31
C VAL A 12 8.38 -2.52 -0.17
N ILE A 13 9.53 -2.56 0.51
CA ILE A 13 10.62 -3.51 0.25
C ILE A 13 11.03 -4.14 1.59
N TYR A 14 11.24 -5.44 1.58
CA TYR A 14 11.81 -6.24 2.66
C TYR A 14 13.13 -6.87 2.18
N PRO A 15 14.30 -6.26 2.48
CA PRO A 15 15.58 -6.76 2.00
C PRO A 15 15.93 -8.16 2.51
N GLU A 16 15.62 -8.46 3.77
CA GLU A 16 15.95 -9.74 4.41
C GLU A 16 15.26 -10.92 3.72
N SER A 17 13.97 -10.77 3.38
CA SER A 17 13.19 -11.76 2.63
C SER A 17 13.29 -11.61 1.11
N ARG A 18 14.05 -10.61 0.63
CA ARG A 18 14.19 -10.27 -0.81
C ARG A 18 12.85 -10.13 -1.53
N SER A 19 11.86 -9.58 -0.86
CA SER A 19 10.50 -9.40 -1.38
C SER A 19 10.08 -7.93 -1.33
N GLY A 20 9.11 -7.56 -2.15
CA GLY A 20 8.60 -6.20 -2.21
C GLY A 20 7.31 -6.13 -3.00
N LEU A 21 6.60 -5.02 -2.85
CA LEU A 21 5.34 -4.74 -3.53
C LEU A 21 5.37 -3.31 -4.04
N VAL A 22 4.97 -3.12 -5.29
CA VAL A 22 4.64 -1.81 -5.88
C VAL A 22 3.22 -1.90 -6.41
N MET A 23 2.40 -0.91 -6.07
CA MET A 23 1.02 -0.82 -6.53
C MET A 23 0.74 0.60 -7.03
N PHE A 24 0.06 0.68 -8.17
CA PHE A 24 -0.53 1.89 -8.71
C PHE A 24 -2.04 1.71 -8.84
N ALA A 25 -2.80 2.75 -8.54
CA ALA A 25 -4.25 2.78 -8.74
C ALA A 25 -4.70 4.14 -9.28
N ASN A 26 -5.78 4.14 -10.03
CA ASN A 26 -6.41 5.30 -10.68
C ASN A 26 -7.83 5.58 -10.15
N SER A 27 -8.01 5.39 -8.84
CA SER A 27 -9.22 5.75 -8.08
C SER A 27 -8.82 6.52 -6.82
N GLU A 28 -9.71 7.43 -6.38
CA GLU A 28 -9.55 8.15 -5.10
C GLU A 28 -9.38 7.20 -3.92
N ASN A 29 -10.05 6.04 -3.97
CA ASN A 29 -10.01 5.00 -2.93
C ASN A 29 -8.96 3.91 -3.20
N GLY A 30 -8.01 4.17 -4.10
CA GLY A 30 -7.05 3.16 -4.56
C GLY A 30 -6.18 2.56 -3.43
N LEU A 31 -5.98 3.28 -2.31
CA LEU A 31 -5.19 2.78 -1.18
C LEU A 31 -5.94 1.79 -0.28
N ASP A 32 -7.27 1.73 -0.35
CA ASP A 32 -8.09 0.93 0.58
C ASP A 32 -7.81 -0.57 0.48
N ILE A 33 -7.34 -1.04 -0.68
CA ILE A 33 -7.06 -2.45 -0.95
C ILE A 33 -5.61 -2.88 -0.65
N VAL A 34 -4.72 -1.94 -0.34
CA VAL A 34 -3.28 -2.21 -0.20
C VAL A 34 -2.98 -3.22 0.90
N ASP A 35 -3.67 -3.18 2.05
CA ASP A 35 -3.38 -4.10 3.15
C ASP A 35 -3.69 -5.55 2.76
N GLU A 36 -4.76 -5.79 1.99
CA GLU A 36 -5.13 -7.11 1.50
C GLU A 36 -4.20 -7.62 0.40
N ILE A 37 -3.76 -6.73 -0.51
CA ILE A 37 -2.73 -7.06 -1.50
C ILE A 37 -1.41 -7.42 -0.80
N ALA A 38 -1.00 -6.65 0.20
CA ALA A 38 0.22 -6.91 0.94
C ALA A 38 0.16 -8.23 1.72
N LYS A 39 -0.95 -8.52 2.40
CA LYS A 39 -1.17 -9.83 3.06
C LYS A 39 -1.03 -10.98 2.07
N THR A 40 -1.63 -10.83 0.89
CA THR A 40 -1.63 -11.87 -0.15
C THR A 40 -0.24 -12.06 -0.77
N ALA A 41 0.45 -10.96 -1.11
CA ALA A 41 1.72 -11.00 -1.83
C ALA A 41 2.95 -11.21 -0.93
N LEU A 42 2.91 -10.73 0.31
CA LEU A 42 4.05 -10.68 1.22
C LEU A 42 3.83 -11.53 2.49
N GLY A 43 2.67 -12.20 2.62
CA GLY A 43 2.32 -13.02 3.77
C GLY A 43 2.05 -12.25 5.07
N SER A 44 2.04 -10.91 5.00
CA SER A 44 1.84 -10.03 6.15
C SER A 44 1.17 -8.73 5.74
N GLY A 45 0.33 -8.19 6.62
CA GLY A 45 -0.24 -6.85 6.45
C GLY A 45 0.83 -5.78 6.63
N GLN A 46 0.49 -4.54 6.27
CA GLN A 46 1.43 -3.42 6.31
C GLN A 46 0.99 -2.38 7.35
N PRO A 47 1.57 -2.35 8.55
CA PRO A 47 1.13 -1.45 9.61
C PRO A 47 1.12 0.03 9.19
N ALA A 48 2.10 0.44 8.37
CA ALA A 48 2.18 1.79 7.86
C ALA A 48 0.96 2.18 7.01
N ILE A 49 0.40 1.27 6.18
CA ILE A 49 -0.76 1.63 5.37
C ILE A 49 -2.01 1.82 6.21
N ARG A 50 -2.17 1.05 7.29
CA ARG A 50 -3.30 1.20 8.21
C ARG A 50 -3.31 2.58 8.88
N TRP A 51 -2.14 3.10 9.23
CA TRP A 51 -2.02 4.46 9.75
C TRP A 51 -2.47 5.51 8.73
N VAL A 52 -2.04 5.37 7.47
CA VAL A 52 -2.41 6.29 6.38
C VAL A 52 -3.91 6.32 6.17
N LEU A 53 -4.55 5.15 6.10
CA LEU A 53 -5.99 5.04 5.90
C LEU A 53 -6.79 5.64 7.07
N ALA A 54 -6.24 5.58 8.29
CA ALA A 54 -6.86 6.20 9.47
C ALA A 54 -6.63 7.72 9.57
N ASN A 55 -5.67 8.27 8.81
CA ASN A 55 -5.26 9.68 8.87
C ASN A 55 -5.10 10.24 7.44
N PRO A 56 -6.19 10.35 6.67
CA PRO A 56 -6.12 10.91 5.33
C PRO A 56 -5.67 12.37 5.38
N SER A 57 -4.85 12.76 4.39
CA SER A 57 -4.32 14.12 4.22
C SER A 57 -5.37 15.13 3.83
#